data_AF-A0A258DXJ8-F1
#
_entry.id   AF-A0A258DXJ8-F1
#
_cell.length_a   1.000
_cell.length_b   1.000
_cell.length_c   1.000
_cell.angle_alpha   90.00
_cell.angle_beta   90.00
_cell.angle_gamma   90.00
#
_symmetry.space_group_name_H-M   'P 1'
#
loop_
_entity.id
_entity.type
_entity.pdbx_description
1 polymer ?
#
loop_
_entity_poly.entity_id
_entity_poly.type
_entity_poly.pdbx_seq_one_letter_code
_entity_poly.pdbx_strand_id
1 'polypeptide(L)'
;FEVTSYVLLPFCLAALFAFRAKGWPARLAWIGVIGLVLALHAIVVQWAPIDEVERGWNFGLVGGAKAWMPRFNPIGFFGIFALGALAAGVQVKVAAMRHWAFDVVGLLGVLGAGWVMVAHIGGLNEGFGFLGVPYGYPWMPMAIGVALVALPSSVLAGRLLDNRVSRYVAEISFGMYIWHFLVIGLMARLLPPSFRTGEAGGWTIWLWSSAGAIAVSFVVATISFYALERPMVRWARGLEGRIGRRVRAPAGA
;
A
#
# COMPACT_ATOMS: atom_id res chain seq x y z
N PHE A 1 9.26 7.61 2.13
CA PHE A 1 8.02 8.26 1.61
C PHE A 1 6.81 7.90 2.45
N GLU A 2 6.57 6.62 2.75
CA GLU A 2 5.43 6.17 3.58
C GLU A 2 5.33 6.87 4.95
N VAL A 3 6.45 7.03 5.66
CA VAL A 3 6.48 7.75 6.95
C VAL A 3 5.90 9.17 6.82
N THR A 4 6.27 9.89 5.75
CA THR A 4 5.73 11.23 5.50
C THR A 4 4.21 11.18 5.31
N SER A 5 3.70 10.21 4.56
CA SER A 5 2.25 10.04 4.39
C SER A 5 1.53 9.70 5.68
N TYR A 6 2.11 8.84 6.54
CA TYR A 6 1.57 8.53 7.86
C TYR A 6 1.57 9.72 8.82
N VAL A 7 2.50 10.66 8.65
CA VAL A 7 2.53 11.91 9.42
C VAL A 7 1.50 12.92 8.88
N LEU A 8 1.45 13.12 7.55
CA LEU A 8 0.57 14.11 6.93
C LEU A 8 -0.92 13.77 7.09
N LEU A 9 -1.28 12.49 7.03
CA LEU A 9 -2.68 12.06 7.04
C LEU A 9 -3.43 12.49 8.33
N PRO A 10 -2.90 12.27 9.55
CA PRO A 10 -3.47 12.83 10.78
C PRO A 10 -3.62 14.35 10.77
N PHE A 11 -2.64 15.10 10.26
CA PHE A 11 -2.72 16.56 10.21
C PHE A 11 -3.84 17.04 9.28
N CYS A 12 -3.93 16.45 8.09
CA CYS A 12 -4.97 16.80 7.14
C CYS A 12 -6.37 16.41 7.68
N LEU A 13 -6.49 15.28 8.39
CA LEU A 13 -7.73 14.90 9.07
C LEU A 13 -8.07 15.84 10.23
N ALA A 14 -7.09 16.25 11.03
CA ALA A 14 -7.26 17.22 12.11
C ALA A 14 -7.75 18.57 11.58
N ALA A 15 -7.21 19.04 10.46
CA ALA A 15 -7.69 20.24 9.78
C ALA A 15 -9.16 20.09 9.36
N LEU A 16 -9.52 18.96 8.75
CA LEU A 16 -10.91 18.67 8.35
C LEU A 16 -11.87 18.71 9.55
N PHE A 17 -11.47 18.16 10.70
CA PHE A 17 -12.23 18.26 11.95
C PHE A 17 -12.31 19.68 12.51
N ALA A 18 -11.22 20.45 12.45
CA ALA A 18 -11.19 21.84 12.86
C ALA A 18 -12.16 22.71 12.04
N PHE A 19 -12.25 22.46 10.73
CA PHE A 19 -13.22 23.11 9.84
C PHE A 19 -14.64 22.57 9.97
N ARG A 20 -14.90 21.61 10.87
CA ARG A 20 -16.21 20.99 11.12
C ARG A 20 -16.87 20.43 9.85
N ALA A 21 -16.08 20.10 8.83
CA ALA A 21 -16.58 19.53 7.60
C ALA A 21 -17.11 18.12 7.87
N LYS A 22 -18.38 17.87 7.52
CA LYS A 22 -19.05 16.57 7.70
C LYS A 22 -19.72 16.17 6.40
N GLY A 23 -20.00 14.88 6.23
CA GLY A 23 -20.74 14.41 5.06
C GLY A 23 -20.04 14.77 3.74
N TRP A 24 -20.79 15.09 2.69
CA TRP A 24 -20.24 15.41 1.37
C TRP A 24 -19.24 16.57 1.35
N PRO A 25 -19.44 17.67 2.11
CA PRO A 25 -18.42 18.72 2.26
C PRO A 25 -17.02 18.20 2.64
N ALA A 26 -16.92 17.22 3.53
CA ALA A 26 -15.64 16.61 3.90
C ALA A 26 -14.97 15.87 2.71
N ARG A 27 -15.76 15.21 1.88
CA ARG A 27 -15.26 14.49 0.68
C ARG A 27 -14.81 15.48 -0.40
N LEU A 28 -15.55 16.57 -0.59
CA LEU A 28 -15.16 17.66 -1.49
C LEU A 28 -13.88 18.36 -1.01
N ALA A 29 -13.72 18.58 0.30
CA ALA A 29 -12.49 19.09 0.88
C ALA A 29 -11.29 18.18 0.57
N TRP A 30 -11.49 16.86 0.59
CA TRP A 30 -10.47 15.87 0.18
C TRP A 30 -10.10 15.92 -1.30
N ILE A 31 -11.06 16.18 -2.19
CA ILE A 31 -10.73 16.47 -3.59
C ILE A 31 -9.85 17.72 -3.68
N GLY A 32 -10.14 18.76 -2.88
CA GLY A 32 -9.29 19.93 -2.75
C GLY A 32 -7.87 19.62 -2.27
N VAL A 33 -7.72 18.74 -1.27
CA VAL A 33 -6.40 18.29 -0.80
C VAL A 33 -5.64 17.52 -1.87
N ILE A 34 -6.30 16.63 -2.61
CA ILE A 34 -5.67 15.93 -3.75
C ILE A 34 -5.20 16.96 -4.80
N GLY A 35 -6.05 17.94 -5.15
CA GLY A 35 -5.69 19.00 -6.07
C GLY A 35 -4.47 19.81 -5.61
N LEU A 36 -4.43 20.19 -4.33
CA LEU A 36 -3.29 20.89 -3.72
C LEU A 36 -2.01 20.05 -3.78
N VAL A 37 -2.11 18.76 -3.45
CA VAL A 37 -0.97 17.83 -3.51
C VAL A 37 -0.41 17.71 -4.93
N LEU A 38 -1.29 17.59 -5.93
CA LEU A 38 -0.86 17.52 -7.33
C LEU A 38 -0.23 18.83 -7.82
N ALA A 39 -0.76 19.97 -7.41
CA ALA A 39 -0.17 21.27 -7.72
C ALA A 39 1.23 21.42 -7.10
N LEU A 40 1.38 21.08 -5.83
CA LEU A 40 2.67 21.12 -5.13
C LEU A 40 3.67 20.12 -5.73
N HIS A 41 3.22 18.92 -6.09
CA HIS A 41 4.04 17.94 -6.80
C HIS A 41 4.53 18.48 -8.15
N ALA A 42 3.64 19.10 -8.94
CA ALA A 42 4.01 19.69 -10.22
C ALA A 42 5.06 20.80 -10.04
N ILE A 43 4.92 21.63 -9.00
CA ILE A 43 5.92 22.64 -8.64
C ILE A 43 7.26 21.98 -8.31
N VAL A 44 7.29 20.93 -7.48
CA VAL A 44 8.55 20.23 -7.14
C VAL A 44 9.22 19.67 -8.39
N VAL A 45 8.46 19.01 -9.27
CA VAL A 45 9.02 18.40 -10.49
C VAL A 45 9.54 19.46 -11.45
N GLN A 46 8.87 20.61 -11.56
CA GLN A 46 9.27 21.69 -12.46
C GLN A 46 10.48 22.49 -11.95
N TRP A 47 10.55 22.74 -10.64
CA TRP A 47 11.53 23.67 -10.06
C TRP A 47 12.76 22.98 -9.44
N ALA A 48 12.72 21.66 -9.24
CA ALA A 48 13.85 20.87 -8.78
C ALA A 48 14.17 19.70 -9.74
N PRO A 49 14.45 19.96 -11.02
CA PRO A 49 14.84 18.90 -11.95
C PRO A 49 16.17 18.28 -11.51
N ILE A 50 16.26 16.96 -11.65
CA ILE A 50 17.49 16.19 -11.42
C ILE A 50 18.18 16.00 -12.78
N ASP A 51 19.51 16.12 -12.81
CA ASP A 51 20.28 15.87 -14.03
C ASP A 51 20.13 14.43 -14.53
N GLU A 52 20.36 14.24 -15.83
CA GLU A 52 20.26 12.92 -16.49
C GLU A 52 21.61 12.16 -16.51
N VAL A 53 22.66 12.71 -15.89
CA VAL A 53 24.01 12.15 -15.94
C VAL A 53 24.10 10.95 -15.01
N GLU A 54 24.57 9.81 -15.54
CA GLU A 54 24.66 8.55 -14.80
C GLU A 54 23.32 8.11 -14.19
N ARG A 55 22.22 8.36 -14.90
CA ARG A 55 20.88 7.96 -14.47
C ARG A 55 20.63 6.48 -14.75
N GLY A 56 20.11 5.77 -13.75
CA GLY A 56 19.71 4.37 -13.84
C GLY A 56 20.45 3.46 -12.86
N TRP A 57 19.86 2.29 -12.63
CA TRP A 57 20.37 1.29 -11.67
C TRP A 57 21.76 0.74 -12.02
N ASN A 58 22.18 0.89 -13.27
CA ASN A 58 23.51 0.50 -13.73
C ASN A 58 24.63 1.37 -13.13
N PHE A 59 24.31 2.58 -12.65
CA PHE A 59 25.26 3.51 -12.02
C PHE A 59 25.16 3.49 -10.49
N GLY A 60 24.79 2.33 -9.92
CA GLY A 60 24.65 2.14 -8.49
C GLY A 60 23.45 2.87 -7.87
N LEU A 61 23.47 3.03 -6.55
CA LEU A 61 22.34 3.56 -5.78
C LEU A 61 22.04 5.03 -6.11
N VAL A 62 23.07 5.83 -6.43
CA VAL A 62 22.89 7.24 -6.78
C VAL A 62 22.19 7.37 -8.14
N GLY A 63 22.64 6.63 -9.15
CA GLY A 63 21.98 6.60 -10.45
C GLY A 63 20.54 6.06 -10.38
N GLY A 64 20.31 5.03 -9.56
CA GLY A 64 18.97 4.54 -9.26
C GLY A 64 18.08 5.59 -8.59
N ALA A 65 18.60 6.33 -7.61
CA ALA A 65 17.87 7.43 -6.97
C ALA A 65 17.52 8.55 -7.97
N LYS A 66 18.46 8.91 -8.87
CA LYS A 66 18.19 9.86 -9.97
C LYS A 66 17.12 9.35 -10.93
N ALA A 67 16.97 8.03 -11.08
CA ALA A 67 15.90 7.46 -11.91
C ALA A 67 14.50 7.80 -11.38
N TRP A 68 14.38 7.93 -10.05
CA TRP A 68 13.12 8.15 -9.35
C TRP A 68 12.87 9.62 -8.98
N MET A 69 13.88 10.36 -8.56
CA MET A 69 13.75 11.78 -8.20
C MET A 69 13.66 12.68 -9.46
N PRO A 70 12.99 13.84 -9.39
CA PRO A 70 12.19 14.37 -8.28
C PRO A 70 10.75 13.81 -8.26
N ARG A 71 10.42 12.93 -9.21
CA ARG A 71 9.04 12.41 -9.42
C ARG A 71 8.53 11.56 -8.25
N PHE A 72 9.40 10.78 -7.63
CA PHE A 72 9.12 9.99 -6.42
C PHE A 72 9.22 10.83 -5.13
N ASN A 73 8.76 12.08 -5.11
CA ASN A 73 8.83 12.88 -3.90
C ASN A 73 7.71 12.54 -2.88
N PRO A 74 7.86 12.92 -1.59
CA PRO A 74 6.86 12.61 -0.56
C PRO A 74 5.49 13.24 -0.79
N ILE A 75 5.42 14.36 -1.52
CA ILE A 75 4.18 15.10 -1.80
C ILE A 75 3.35 14.32 -2.81
N GLY A 76 3.90 14.03 -3.99
CA GLY A 76 3.22 13.24 -5.03
C GLY A 76 2.80 11.87 -4.50
N PHE A 77 3.67 11.21 -3.72
CA PHE A 77 3.36 9.92 -3.10
C PHE A 77 2.19 10.01 -2.10
N PHE A 78 2.07 11.11 -1.35
CA PHE A 78 0.92 11.33 -0.47
C PHE A 78 -0.42 11.44 -1.25
N GLY A 79 -0.39 11.80 -2.53
CA GLY A 79 -1.59 11.79 -3.40
C GLY A 79 -2.28 10.42 -3.47
N ILE A 80 -1.50 9.33 -3.41
CA ILE A 80 -2.02 7.94 -3.37
C ILE A 80 -2.78 7.70 -2.06
N PHE A 81 -2.22 8.14 -0.93
CA PHE A 81 -2.85 8.03 0.40
C PHE A 81 -4.10 8.90 0.51
N ALA A 82 -4.07 10.11 -0.07
CA ALA A 82 -5.21 11.00 -0.11
C ALA A 82 -6.39 10.40 -0.90
N LEU A 83 -6.12 9.74 -2.04
CA LEU A 83 -7.12 8.97 -2.78
C LEU A 83 -7.69 7.82 -1.94
N GLY A 84 -6.84 7.07 -1.24
CA GLY A 84 -7.28 6.02 -0.32
C GLY A 84 -8.16 6.54 0.81
N ALA A 85 -7.82 7.69 1.40
CA ALA A 85 -8.61 8.33 2.44
C ALA A 85 -9.97 8.82 1.92
N LEU A 86 -10.03 9.35 0.69
CA LEU A 86 -11.28 9.69 0.01
C LEU A 86 -12.14 8.44 -0.25
N ALA A 87 -11.52 7.37 -0.76
CA ALA A 87 -12.19 6.09 -0.99
C ALA A 87 -12.81 5.54 0.31
N ALA A 88 -12.06 5.54 1.42
CA ALA A 88 -12.60 5.17 2.73
C ALA A 88 -13.79 6.05 3.14
N GLY A 89 -13.70 7.37 2.92
CA GLY A 89 -14.81 8.28 3.16
C GLY A 89 -16.06 7.96 2.32
N VAL A 90 -15.90 7.56 1.07
CA VAL A 90 -17.01 7.10 0.20
C VAL A 90 -17.57 5.76 0.68
N GLN A 91 -16.70 4.81 1.03
CA GLN A 91 -17.08 3.47 1.48
C GLN A 91 -18.05 3.53 2.67
N VAL A 92 -17.82 4.44 3.64
CA VAL A 92 -18.71 4.62 4.80
C VAL A 92 -20.16 4.92 4.40
N LYS A 93 -20.42 5.52 3.23
CA LYS A 93 -21.77 5.81 2.74
C LYS A 93 -22.48 4.60 2.16
N VAL A 94 -21.72 3.65 1.64
CA VAL A 94 -22.25 2.43 0.98
C VAL A 94 -22.06 1.18 1.85
N ALA A 95 -21.43 1.31 3.02
CA ALA A 95 -21.07 0.19 3.90
C ALA A 95 -22.28 -0.66 4.36
N ALA A 96 -23.43 -0.02 4.55
CA ALA A 96 -24.68 -0.68 4.94
C ALA A 96 -25.39 -1.36 3.76
N MET A 97 -25.03 -1.03 2.53
CA MET A 97 -25.64 -1.60 1.34
C MET A 97 -25.05 -2.98 1.04
N ARG A 98 -25.87 -3.85 0.45
CA ARG A 98 -25.46 -5.17 -0.07
C ARG A 98 -26.13 -5.37 -1.41
N HIS A 99 -25.34 -5.42 -2.49
CA HIS A 99 -25.89 -5.52 -3.85
C HIS A 99 -24.89 -6.13 -4.82
N TRP A 100 -25.36 -6.91 -5.79
CA TRP A 100 -24.52 -7.60 -6.78
C TRP A 100 -23.72 -6.64 -7.68
N ALA A 101 -24.23 -5.42 -7.87
CA ALA A 101 -23.50 -4.39 -8.62
C ALA A 101 -22.14 -4.07 -7.97
N PHE A 102 -22.02 -4.19 -6.64
CA PHE A 102 -20.74 -4.02 -5.96
C PHE A 102 -19.76 -5.16 -6.24
N ASP A 103 -20.24 -6.37 -6.56
CA ASP A 103 -19.38 -7.45 -7.05
C ASP A 103 -18.77 -7.08 -8.39
N VAL A 104 -19.59 -6.61 -9.33
CA VAL A 104 -19.13 -6.20 -10.67
C VAL A 104 -18.16 -5.03 -10.56
N VAL A 105 -18.53 -3.96 -9.85
CA VAL A 105 -17.67 -2.78 -9.69
C VAL A 105 -16.38 -3.13 -8.97
N GLY A 106 -16.44 -3.96 -7.92
CA GLY A 106 -15.26 -4.39 -7.18
C GLY A 106 -14.30 -5.22 -8.02
N LEU A 107 -14.84 -6.20 -8.77
CA LEU A 107 -14.05 -7.03 -9.70
C LEU A 107 -13.46 -6.20 -10.84
N LEU A 108 -14.21 -5.25 -11.41
CA LEU A 108 -13.68 -4.32 -12.40
C LEU A 108 -12.55 -3.45 -11.83
N GLY A 109 -12.63 -3.04 -10.56
CA GLY A 109 -11.54 -2.36 -9.87
C GLY A 109 -10.28 -3.23 -9.77
N VAL A 110 -10.42 -4.50 -9.39
CA VAL A 110 -9.30 -5.46 -9.31
C VAL A 110 -8.70 -5.72 -10.70
N LEU A 111 -9.54 -5.97 -11.71
CA LEU A 111 -9.10 -6.19 -13.09
C LEU A 111 -8.43 -4.94 -13.66
N GLY A 112 -8.97 -3.76 -13.38
CA GLY A 112 -8.38 -2.48 -13.77
C GLY A 112 -7.00 -2.26 -13.15
N ALA A 113 -6.82 -2.59 -11.88
CA ALA A 113 -5.52 -2.54 -11.22
C ALA A 113 -4.52 -3.52 -11.88
N GLY A 114 -4.95 -4.77 -12.12
CA GLY A 114 -4.13 -5.76 -12.84
C GLY A 114 -3.75 -5.30 -14.25
N TRP A 115 -4.68 -4.70 -14.98
CA TRP A 115 -4.44 -4.13 -16.31
C TRP A 115 -3.41 -3.01 -16.28
N VAL A 116 -3.56 -2.04 -15.36
CA VAL A 116 -2.59 -0.95 -15.21
C VAL A 116 -1.21 -1.50 -14.86
N MET A 117 -1.13 -2.54 -14.02
CA MET A 117 0.14 -3.20 -13.68
C MET A 117 0.82 -3.77 -14.93
N VAL A 118 0.10 -4.58 -15.71
CA VAL A 118 0.62 -5.19 -16.94
C VAL A 118 1.05 -4.12 -17.95
N ALA A 119 0.27 -3.05 -18.10
CA ALA A 119 0.57 -1.96 -19.02
C ALA A 119 1.83 -1.16 -18.67
N HIS A 120 2.32 -1.24 -17.43
CA HIS A 120 3.47 -0.47 -16.94
C HIS A 120 4.69 -1.33 -16.57
N ILE A 121 4.66 -2.65 -16.76
CA ILE A 121 5.81 -3.55 -16.54
C ILE A 121 6.86 -3.39 -17.67
N GLY A 122 8.15 -3.32 -17.33
CA GLY A 122 9.27 -3.52 -18.26
C GLY A 122 9.97 -2.26 -18.81
N GLY A 123 9.88 -1.09 -18.17
CA GLY A 123 10.44 0.17 -18.66
C GLY A 123 11.05 1.09 -17.59
N LEU A 124 11.95 1.99 -17.98
CA LEU A 124 12.60 2.96 -17.07
C LEU A 124 11.62 3.94 -16.40
N ASN A 125 10.43 4.11 -16.99
CA ASN A 125 9.31 4.88 -16.42
C ASN A 125 8.30 3.97 -15.69
N GLU A 126 8.69 2.77 -15.28
CA GLU A 126 7.83 1.75 -14.66
C GLU A 126 6.91 2.35 -13.60
N GLY A 127 5.65 2.56 -14.00
CA GLY A 127 4.62 3.08 -13.14
C GLY A 127 4.62 4.61 -12.94
N PHE A 128 5.25 5.45 -13.75
CA PHE A 128 4.90 6.88 -13.73
C PHE A 128 3.62 7.13 -14.54
N GLY A 129 2.66 7.80 -13.93
CA GLY A 129 1.41 8.19 -14.58
C GLY A 129 1.29 9.70 -14.76
N PHE A 130 0.08 10.22 -14.57
CA PHE A 130 -0.26 11.63 -14.64
C PHE A 130 0.68 12.48 -13.76
N LEU A 131 1.20 13.57 -14.34
CA LEU A 131 2.20 14.47 -13.73
C LEU A 131 3.51 13.77 -13.29
N GLY A 132 3.77 12.56 -13.79
CA GLY A 132 4.92 11.77 -13.38
C GLY A 132 4.81 11.23 -11.95
N VAL A 133 3.61 11.17 -11.37
CA VAL A 133 3.40 10.54 -10.05
C VAL A 133 3.52 9.02 -10.19
N PRO A 134 4.18 8.32 -9.24
CA PRO A 134 4.43 6.88 -9.34
C PRO A 134 3.17 6.01 -9.18
N TYR A 135 3.34 4.70 -9.37
CA TYR A 135 2.27 3.69 -9.35
C TYR A 135 1.13 3.94 -10.35
N GLY A 136 1.41 4.27 -11.61
CA GLY A 136 0.42 4.45 -12.67
C GLY A 136 -0.68 5.45 -12.31
N TYR A 137 -0.35 6.47 -11.52
CA TYR A 137 -1.31 7.43 -10.98
C TYR A 137 -2.07 8.16 -12.12
N PRO A 138 -3.37 8.45 -11.97
CA PRO A 138 -4.24 8.10 -10.86
C PRO A 138 -4.90 6.72 -11.04
N TRP A 139 -4.68 6.04 -12.16
CA TRP A 139 -5.48 4.88 -12.56
C TRP A 139 -5.30 3.67 -11.64
N MET A 140 -4.07 3.31 -11.26
CA MET A 140 -3.88 2.21 -10.31
C MET A 140 -4.48 2.55 -8.93
N PRO A 141 -4.17 3.70 -8.28
CA PRO A 141 -4.76 4.00 -6.98
C PRO A 141 -6.28 4.15 -7.03
N MET A 142 -6.84 4.68 -8.11
CA MET A 142 -8.30 4.76 -8.30
C MET A 142 -8.92 3.37 -8.46
N ALA A 143 -8.32 2.48 -9.26
CA ALA A 143 -8.82 1.12 -9.44
C ALA A 143 -8.82 0.34 -8.12
N ILE A 144 -7.74 0.47 -7.34
CA ILE A 144 -7.64 -0.08 -5.98
C ILE A 144 -8.70 0.58 -5.07
N GLY A 145 -8.85 1.90 -5.11
CA GLY A 145 -9.85 2.63 -4.32
C GLY A 145 -11.28 2.19 -4.63
N VAL A 146 -11.62 1.98 -5.90
CA VAL A 146 -12.92 1.44 -6.34
C VAL A 146 -13.14 0.04 -5.78
N ALA A 147 -12.14 -0.84 -5.87
CA ALA A 147 -12.21 -2.17 -5.28
C ALA A 147 -12.44 -2.11 -3.77
N LEU A 148 -11.72 -1.25 -3.05
CA LEU A 148 -11.86 -1.07 -1.60
C LEU A 148 -13.21 -0.46 -1.19
N VAL A 149 -13.82 0.37 -2.04
CA VAL A 149 -15.18 0.89 -1.80
C VAL A 149 -16.24 -0.18 -2.02
N ALA A 150 -16.13 -0.95 -3.10
CA ALA A 150 -17.18 -1.84 -3.54
C ALA A 150 -17.14 -3.23 -2.89
N LEU A 151 -15.97 -3.86 -2.79
CA LEU A 151 -15.84 -5.24 -2.30
C LEU A 151 -16.43 -5.46 -0.90
N PRO A 152 -16.27 -4.55 0.10
CA PRO A 152 -16.88 -4.74 1.41
C PRO A 152 -18.41 -4.77 1.39
N SER A 153 -19.05 -4.17 0.38
CA SER A 153 -20.51 -4.09 0.18
C SER A 153 -21.02 -5.08 -0.87
N SER A 154 -20.13 -5.90 -1.43
CA SER A 154 -20.47 -6.94 -2.40
C SER A 154 -21.11 -8.17 -1.75
N VAL A 155 -21.77 -9.00 -2.56
CA VAL A 155 -22.54 -10.16 -2.08
C VAL A 155 -21.72 -11.46 -2.18
N LEU A 156 -21.01 -11.67 -3.28
CA LEU A 156 -20.31 -12.92 -3.62
C LEU A 156 -18.79 -12.73 -3.62
N ALA A 157 -18.27 -11.79 -4.41
CA ALA A 157 -16.86 -11.47 -4.57
C ALA A 157 -16.20 -11.18 -3.22
N GLY A 158 -16.85 -10.37 -2.37
CA GLY A 158 -16.38 -10.09 -1.02
C GLY A 158 -16.30 -11.35 -0.15
N ARG A 159 -17.26 -12.27 -0.27
CA ARG A 159 -17.22 -13.56 0.46
C ARG A 159 -16.13 -14.48 -0.06
N LEU A 160 -15.92 -14.50 -1.37
CA LEU A 160 -14.88 -15.31 -2.01
C LEU A 160 -13.49 -14.79 -1.60
N LEU A 161 -13.31 -13.47 -1.59
CA LEU A 161 -12.05 -12.83 -1.20
C LEU A 161 -11.82 -12.87 0.31
N ASP A 162 -12.86 -12.82 1.12
CA ASP A 162 -12.79 -12.89 2.59
C ASP A 162 -12.94 -14.33 3.12
N ASN A 163 -12.28 -15.28 2.44
CA ASN A 163 -12.24 -16.68 2.86
C ASN A 163 -11.17 -16.93 3.95
N ARG A 164 -11.20 -18.12 4.56
CA ARG A 164 -10.27 -18.48 5.66
C ARG A 164 -8.79 -18.37 5.27
N VAL A 165 -8.45 -18.75 4.04
CA VAL A 165 -7.07 -18.67 3.54
C VAL A 165 -6.65 -17.22 3.40
N SER A 166 -7.47 -16.39 2.76
CA SER A 166 -7.18 -14.96 2.61
C SER A 166 -7.03 -14.25 3.96
N ARG A 167 -7.90 -14.55 4.93
CA ARG A 167 -7.78 -14.01 6.29
C ARG A 167 -6.47 -14.40 6.96
N TYR A 168 -6.08 -15.68 6.84
CA TYR A 168 -4.82 -16.16 7.37
C TYR A 168 -3.61 -15.47 6.72
N VAL A 169 -3.61 -15.36 5.40
CA VAL A 169 -2.56 -14.64 4.65
C VAL A 169 -2.50 -13.17 5.08
N ALA A 170 -3.65 -12.53 5.28
CA ALA A 170 -3.72 -11.16 5.78
C ALA A 170 -3.18 -11.02 7.20
N GLU A 171 -3.44 -11.98 8.09
CA GLU A 171 -2.91 -12.00 9.47
C GLU A 171 -1.37 -12.01 9.48
N ILE A 172 -0.75 -12.83 8.64
CA ILE A 172 0.73 -12.95 8.58
C ILE A 172 1.39 -11.97 7.61
N SER A 173 0.61 -11.12 6.92
CA SER A 173 1.09 -10.27 5.82
C SER A 173 2.17 -9.28 6.25
N PHE A 174 2.05 -8.72 7.47
CA PHE A 174 3.06 -7.84 8.05
C PHE A 174 4.39 -8.57 8.27
N GLY A 175 4.33 -9.78 8.83
CA GLY A 175 5.50 -10.65 8.94
C GLY A 175 6.11 -10.95 7.58
N MET A 176 5.31 -11.32 6.57
CA MET A 176 5.82 -11.56 5.22
C MET A 176 6.54 -10.32 4.67
N TYR A 177 5.98 -9.13 4.85
CA TYR A 177 6.60 -7.86 4.42
C TYR A 177 7.96 -7.61 5.08
N ILE A 178 8.13 -7.92 6.36
CA ILE A 178 9.43 -7.74 7.04
C ILE A 178 10.43 -8.82 6.59
N TRP A 179 10.01 -10.09 6.61
CA TRP A 179 10.95 -11.20 6.51
C TRP A 179 11.38 -11.50 5.07
N HIS A 180 10.56 -11.21 4.06
CA HIS A 180 10.86 -11.65 2.68
C HIS A 180 12.17 -11.08 2.12
N PHE A 181 12.47 -9.79 2.32
CA PHE A 181 13.73 -9.20 1.86
C PHE A 181 14.95 -9.83 2.55
N LEU A 182 14.85 -10.11 3.85
CA LEU A 182 15.91 -10.79 4.60
C LEU A 182 16.11 -12.21 4.08
N VAL A 183 15.03 -12.95 3.85
CA VAL A 183 15.08 -14.32 3.30
C VAL A 183 15.72 -14.33 1.92
N ILE A 184 15.27 -13.45 1.02
CA ILE A 184 15.85 -13.32 -0.33
C ILE A 184 17.35 -12.98 -0.24
N GLY A 185 17.72 -12.02 0.61
CA GLY A 185 19.11 -11.60 0.81
C GLY A 185 20.00 -12.72 1.40
N LEU A 186 19.47 -13.51 2.34
CA LEU A 186 20.18 -14.66 2.91
C LEU A 186 20.32 -15.79 1.90
N MET A 187 19.25 -16.12 1.16
CA MET A 187 19.31 -17.13 0.10
C MET A 187 20.34 -16.75 -0.97
N ALA A 188 20.34 -15.48 -1.41
CA ALA A 188 21.31 -14.97 -2.38
C ALA A 188 22.78 -15.14 -1.93
N ARG A 189 23.04 -15.03 -0.62
CA ARG A 189 24.39 -15.19 -0.04
C ARG A 189 24.76 -16.63 0.27
N LEU A 190 23.82 -17.43 0.77
CA LEU A 190 24.06 -18.78 1.28
C LEU A 190 23.87 -19.87 0.23
N LEU A 191 23.14 -19.59 -0.85
CA LEU A 191 22.82 -20.55 -1.93
C LEU A 191 23.17 -19.91 -3.29
N PRO A 192 24.45 -19.83 -3.69
CA PRO A 192 24.88 -18.90 -4.76
C PRO A 192 24.52 -19.17 -6.23
N PRO A 193 23.69 -20.12 -6.67
CA PRO A 193 23.00 -19.92 -7.94
C PRO A 193 21.66 -19.18 -7.78
N SER A 194 21.18 -18.96 -6.55
CA SER A 194 19.83 -18.45 -6.34
C SER A 194 19.57 -17.12 -7.04
N PHE A 195 18.38 -17.04 -7.65
CA PHE A 195 17.89 -15.89 -8.43
C PHE A 195 18.68 -15.52 -9.70
N ARG A 196 19.69 -16.31 -10.12
CA ARG A 196 20.37 -16.10 -11.40
C ARG A 196 19.48 -16.49 -12.58
N THR A 197 19.46 -15.66 -13.62
CA THR A 197 18.66 -15.88 -14.84
C THR A 197 19.48 -16.03 -16.12
N GLY A 198 20.76 -15.64 -16.12
CA GLY A 198 21.60 -15.53 -17.33
C GLY A 198 22.32 -16.80 -17.81
N GLU A 199 22.24 -17.91 -17.07
CA GLU A 199 22.94 -19.17 -17.39
C GLU A 199 21.96 -20.24 -17.91
N ALA A 200 22.49 -21.34 -18.47
CA ALA A 200 21.67 -22.49 -18.87
C ALA A 200 20.92 -23.05 -17.65
N GLY A 201 19.58 -23.09 -17.72
CA GLY A 201 18.73 -23.45 -16.57
C GLY A 201 18.44 -22.30 -15.60
N GLY A 202 18.86 -21.07 -15.90
CA GLY A 202 18.64 -19.88 -15.06
C GLY A 202 17.17 -19.63 -14.72
N TRP A 203 16.24 -19.81 -15.66
CA TRP A 203 14.80 -19.70 -15.39
C TRP A 203 14.31 -20.73 -14.36
N THR A 204 14.80 -21.96 -14.45
CA THR A 204 14.47 -23.02 -13.49
C THR A 204 15.03 -22.70 -12.12
N ILE A 205 16.29 -22.25 -12.05
CA ILE A 205 16.94 -21.81 -10.81
C ILE A 205 16.18 -20.64 -10.18
N TRP A 206 15.83 -19.63 -10.97
CA TRP A 206 15.06 -18.47 -10.52
C TRP A 206 13.67 -18.87 -10.01
N LEU A 207 12.97 -19.77 -10.70
CA LEU A 207 11.65 -20.25 -10.30
C LEU A 207 11.72 -20.99 -8.95
N TRP A 208 12.66 -21.92 -8.80
CA TRP A 208 12.84 -22.67 -7.54
C TRP A 208 13.33 -21.78 -6.40
N SER A 209 14.21 -20.82 -6.68
CA SER A 209 14.68 -19.84 -5.69
C SER A 209 13.53 -18.95 -5.23
N SER A 210 12.67 -18.51 -6.15
CA SER A 210 11.50 -17.69 -5.84
C SER A 210 10.46 -18.47 -5.05
N ALA A 211 10.15 -19.71 -5.46
CA ALA A 211 9.25 -20.61 -4.73
C ALA A 211 9.79 -20.91 -3.32
N GLY A 212 11.09 -21.19 -3.19
CA GLY A 212 11.76 -21.39 -1.91
C GLY A 212 11.71 -20.15 -1.03
N ALA A 213 11.98 -18.96 -1.58
CA ALA A 213 11.89 -17.70 -0.84
C ALA A 213 10.48 -17.44 -0.35
N ILE A 214 9.45 -17.66 -1.18
CA ILE A 214 8.05 -17.55 -0.78
C ILE A 214 7.74 -18.51 0.36
N ALA A 215 8.09 -19.80 0.21
CA ALA A 215 7.81 -20.82 1.21
C ALA A 215 8.48 -20.52 2.56
N VAL A 216 9.78 -20.19 2.54
CA VAL A 216 10.54 -19.85 3.76
C VAL A 216 9.99 -18.58 4.39
N SER A 217 9.71 -17.54 3.60
CA SER A 217 9.12 -16.29 4.11
C SER A 217 7.76 -16.53 4.74
N PHE A 218 6.94 -17.40 4.15
CA PHE A 218 5.63 -17.76 4.68
C PHE A 218 5.73 -18.51 6.02
N VAL A 219 6.67 -19.47 6.13
CA VAL A 219 6.93 -20.21 7.37
C VAL A 219 7.46 -19.27 8.46
N VAL A 220 8.46 -18.45 8.15
CA VAL A 220 9.04 -17.50 9.11
C VAL A 220 8.01 -16.47 9.54
N ALA A 221 7.22 -15.92 8.62
CA ALA A 221 6.13 -14.99 8.93
C ALA A 221 5.07 -15.64 9.83
N THR A 222 4.71 -16.89 9.55
CA THR A 222 3.78 -17.66 10.39
C THR A 222 4.31 -17.83 11.81
N ILE A 223 5.56 -18.25 11.95
CA ILE A 223 6.21 -18.42 13.27
C ILE A 223 6.28 -17.07 14.00
N SER A 224 6.74 -16.01 13.33
CA SER A 224 6.82 -14.65 13.89
C SER A 224 5.47 -14.16 14.37
N PHE A 225 4.42 -14.39 13.58
CA PHE A 225 3.07 -13.96 13.93
C PHE A 225 2.58 -14.62 15.21
N TYR A 226 2.69 -15.94 15.31
CA TYR A 226 2.20 -16.66 16.49
C TYR A 226 3.11 -16.50 17.72
N ALA A 227 4.43 -16.37 17.53
CA ALA A 227 5.40 -16.29 18.63
C ALA A 227 5.59 -14.87 19.17
N LEU A 228 5.47 -13.83 18.33
CA LEU A 228 5.77 -12.44 18.70
C LEU A 228 4.57 -11.53 18.54
N GLU A 229 4.02 -11.43 17.32
CA GLU A 229 3.00 -10.42 17.01
C GLU A 229 1.69 -10.65 17.77
N ARG A 230 1.16 -11.88 17.74
CA ARG A 230 -0.10 -12.23 18.39
C ARG A 230 -0.04 -12.05 19.92
N PRO A 231 1.02 -12.49 20.63
CA PRO A 231 1.20 -12.17 22.04
C PRO A 231 1.27 -10.67 22.32
N MET A 232 2.03 -9.90 21.53
CA MET A 232 2.16 -8.46 21.69
C MET A 232 0.83 -7.72 21.48
N VAL A 233 0.07 -8.08 20.44
CA VAL A 233 -1.25 -7.50 20.17
C VAL A 233 -2.23 -7.82 21.30
N ARG A 234 -2.23 -9.06 21.81
CA ARG A 234 -3.07 -9.45 22.96
C ARG A 234 -2.70 -8.67 24.22
N TRP A 235 -1.40 -8.49 24.47
CA TRP A 235 -0.89 -7.69 25.58
C TRP A 235 -1.33 -6.23 25.46
N ALA A 236 -1.15 -5.60 24.29
CA ALA A 236 -1.53 -4.22 24.03
C ALA A 236 -3.05 -3.99 24.22
N ARG A 237 -3.90 -4.88 23.67
CA ARG A 237 -5.35 -4.83 23.89
C ARG A 237 -5.73 -4.97 25.37
N GLY A 238 -4.96 -5.74 26.14
CA GLY A 238 -5.10 -5.84 27.59
C GLY A 238 -4.85 -4.51 28.31
N LEU A 239 -3.92 -3.68 27.81
CA LEU A 239 -3.65 -2.35 28.34
C LEU A 239 -4.78 -1.37 28.00
N GLU A 240 -5.28 -1.38 26.77
CA GLU A 240 -6.42 -0.55 26.34
C GLU A 240 -7.67 -0.82 27.19
N GLY A 241 -7.96 -2.09 27.47
CA GLY A 241 -9.07 -2.48 28.35
C GLY A 241 -8.93 -1.97 29.79
N ARG A 242 -7.69 -1.90 30.31
CA ARG A 242 -7.40 -1.35 31.65
C ARG A 242 -7.54 0.17 31.67
N ILE A 243 -7.08 0.87 30.63
CA ILE A 243 -7.21 2.32 30.49
C ILE A 243 -8.70 2.70 30.34
N GLY A 244 -9.45 1.99 29.48
CA GLY A 244 -10.88 2.20 29.32
C GLY A 244 -11.70 1.95 30.59
N ARG A 245 -11.28 1.00 31.45
CA ARG A 245 -11.87 0.81 32.79
C ARG A 245 -11.49 1.91 33.77
N ARG A 246 -10.26 2.44 33.75
CA ARG A 246 -9.86 3.58 34.60
C ARG A 246 -10.58 4.88 34.22
N VAL A 247 -10.87 5.10 32.94
CA VAL A 247 -11.65 6.26 32.46
C VAL A 247 -13.15 6.13 32.81
N ARG A 248 -13.66 4.90 32.96
CA ARG A 248 -15.07 4.62 33.33
C ARG A 248 -15.31 4.37 34.81
N ALA A 249 -14.27 4.21 35.62
CA ALA A 249 -14.42 4.24 37.07
C ALA A 249 -14.84 5.67 37.44
N PRO A 250 -16.02 5.88 38.07
CA PRO A 250 -16.28 7.18 38.66
C PRO A 250 -15.16 7.43 39.67
N ALA A 251 -14.53 8.60 39.57
CA ALA A 251 -13.83 9.15 40.72
C ALA A 251 -14.88 9.27 41.82
N GLY A 252 -14.85 8.33 42.77
CA GLY A 252 -15.91 8.18 43.75
C GLY A 252 -15.39 7.49 45.00
N ALA A 253 -14.75 8.28 45.85
CA ALA A 253 -14.93 8.31 47.30
C ALA A 253 -14.14 9.53 47.84
#